data_AF-A0A162E6Y8-F1
#
_entry.id   AF-A0A162E6Y8-F1
#
_cell.length_a   1.000
_cell.length_b   1.000
_cell.length_c   1.000
_cell.angle_alpha   90.00
_cell.angle_beta   90.00
_cell.angle_gamma   90.00
#
_symmetry.space_group_name_H-M   'P 1'
#
loop_
_entity.id
_entity.type
_entity.pdbx_description
1 polymer ?
#
loop_
_entity_poly.entity_id
_entity_poly.type
_entity_poly.pdbx_seq_one_letter_code
_entity_poly.pdbx_strand_id
1 'polypeptide(L)'
;MYYYKEELINIIKPDQPDPAAAKVLQETLGGQFGEMRTMMQYFFQSSNFRGKDKKYRDLLRGVFLEEIAHVELVQSTINALLDESGGQGVGNVAQDQAPLDDAVLHANPHHFIAAAQSSLPVDAGGNPWNGSWVYNHGNLIADLLNNVVLESTGVLEKTRIYEMSSNQSLRETLGFLIVRDNAHQNAFAKALETLGVDWAKTFPVPNYDINKYPECKKFVDMGYHNTQFNFRLDETKIADIFSGQTPSRNGGELTVTPPPAGFPVPELPEIANEHSPGLKDLNH
;
A
#
# COMPACT_ATOMS: atom_id res chain seq x y z
N MET A 1 1.36 -12.74 -17.79
CA MET A 1 1.77 -11.51 -18.51
C MET A 1 1.11 -10.36 -17.78
N TYR A 2 1.88 -9.30 -17.49
CA TYR A 2 1.41 -8.07 -16.85
C TYR A 2 1.55 -6.94 -17.84
N TYR A 3 0.67 -5.95 -17.72
CA TYR A 3 0.72 -4.72 -18.50
C TYR A 3 0.89 -3.56 -17.52
N TYR A 4 1.72 -2.61 -17.90
CA TYR A 4 1.94 -1.38 -17.16
C TYR A 4 1.20 -0.24 -17.84
N LYS A 5 0.60 0.63 -17.03
CA LYS A 5 0.06 1.93 -17.43
C LYS A 5 0.64 2.93 -16.44
N GLU A 6 1.24 4.01 -16.93
CA GLU A 6 1.91 5.03 -16.12
C GLU A 6 0.89 5.93 -15.41
N GLU A 7 0.20 5.36 -14.42
CA GLU A 7 -0.79 6.04 -13.60
C GLU A 7 -0.83 5.42 -12.20
N LEU A 8 -0.96 6.27 -11.17
CA LEU A 8 -1.21 5.85 -9.80
C LEU A 8 -2.69 5.50 -9.59
N ILE A 9 -2.97 4.53 -8.73
CA ILE A 9 -4.35 4.11 -8.38
C ILE A 9 -5.11 5.17 -7.57
N ASN A 10 -4.38 6.06 -6.88
CA ASN A 10 -4.93 7.21 -6.16
C ASN A 10 -4.01 8.42 -6.30
N ILE A 11 -4.56 9.62 -6.10
CA ILE A 11 -3.78 10.84 -6.07
C ILE A 11 -2.85 10.90 -4.86
N ILE A 12 -1.66 11.47 -5.03
CA ILE A 12 -0.83 11.94 -3.93
C ILE A 12 -1.13 13.43 -3.75
N LYS A 13 -1.69 13.80 -2.60
CA LYS A 13 -2.06 15.18 -2.31
C LYS A 13 -0.81 15.96 -1.87
N PRO A 14 -0.35 16.98 -2.62
CA PRO A 14 0.88 17.69 -2.29
C PRO A 14 0.85 18.35 -0.90
N ASP A 15 1.99 18.33 -0.22
CA ASP A 15 2.24 19.00 1.06
C ASP A 15 3.75 19.30 1.21
N GLN A 16 4.16 19.93 2.33
CA GLN A 16 5.58 20.14 2.59
C GLN A 16 6.36 18.81 2.75
N PRO A 17 7.69 18.80 2.49
CA PRO A 17 8.55 17.65 2.77
C PRO A 17 8.47 17.23 4.24
N ASP A 18 8.49 15.93 4.49
CA ASP A 18 8.43 15.35 5.84
C ASP A 18 9.19 14.00 5.90
N PRO A 19 10.53 14.03 6.07
CA PRO A 19 11.34 12.82 6.17
C PRO A 19 10.99 11.91 7.36
N ALA A 20 10.38 12.46 8.42
CA ALA A 20 9.92 11.67 9.56
C ALA A 20 8.65 10.87 9.20
N ALA A 21 7.70 11.49 8.47
CA ALA A 21 6.56 10.79 7.88
C ALA A 21 7.00 9.72 6.88
N ALA A 22 7.96 10.03 6.00
CA ALA A 22 8.51 9.07 5.04
C ALA A 22 9.09 7.84 5.76
N LYS A 23 9.81 8.04 6.87
CA LYS A 23 10.38 6.97 7.69
C LYS A 23 9.31 6.04 8.26
N VAL A 24 8.21 6.55 8.83
CA VAL A 24 7.17 5.68 9.40
C VAL A 24 6.30 5.05 8.31
N LEU A 25 6.11 5.71 7.16
CA LEU A 25 5.40 5.16 6.02
C LEU A 25 6.14 3.97 5.38
N GLN A 26 7.47 3.83 5.58
CA GLN A 26 8.20 2.63 5.18
C GLN A 26 7.64 1.34 5.78
N GLU A 27 7.01 1.40 6.95
CA GLU A 27 6.37 0.21 7.54
C GLU A 27 5.25 -0.31 6.63
N THR A 28 4.50 0.60 5.97
CA THR A 28 3.46 0.19 5.03
C THR A 28 4.03 -0.32 3.71
N LEU A 29 5.29 -0.02 3.37
CA LEU A 29 5.95 -0.56 2.18
C LEU A 29 6.61 -1.91 2.48
N GLY A 30 7.72 -1.87 3.22
CA GLY A 30 8.63 -2.98 3.45
C GLY A 30 8.52 -3.63 4.83
N GLY A 31 7.58 -3.18 5.67
CA GLY A 31 7.28 -3.80 6.96
C GLY A 31 6.67 -5.20 6.84
N GLN A 32 6.57 -5.89 7.98
CA GLN A 32 6.07 -7.27 8.01
C GLN A 32 4.61 -7.36 7.56
N PHE A 33 3.78 -6.32 7.66
CA PHE A 33 2.41 -6.32 7.17
C PHE A 33 2.17 -5.24 6.10
N GLY A 34 3.25 -4.76 5.45
CA GLY A 34 3.20 -3.80 4.37
C GLY A 34 2.89 -4.40 2.98
N GLU A 35 2.76 -3.52 1.98
CA GLU A 35 2.29 -3.84 0.63
C GLU A 35 3.22 -4.81 -0.12
N MET A 36 4.53 -4.78 0.17
CA MET A 36 5.45 -5.76 -0.42
C MET A 36 5.10 -7.19 0.02
N ARG A 37 4.61 -7.38 1.26
CA ARG A 37 4.17 -8.69 1.72
C ARG A 37 2.83 -9.07 1.11
N THR A 38 1.82 -8.20 1.11
CA THR A 38 0.50 -8.50 0.51
C THR A 38 0.68 -8.90 -0.96
N MET A 39 1.41 -8.08 -1.74
CA MET A 39 1.74 -8.34 -3.14
C MET A 39 2.39 -9.72 -3.32
N MET A 40 3.48 -10.01 -2.60
CA MET A 40 4.20 -11.27 -2.75
C MET A 40 3.36 -12.47 -2.27
N GLN A 41 2.65 -12.33 -1.15
CA GLN A 41 1.82 -13.41 -0.61
C GLN A 41 0.75 -13.84 -1.60
N TYR A 42 -0.01 -12.90 -2.15
CA TYR A 42 -1.10 -13.21 -3.08
C TYR A 42 -0.57 -13.62 -4.46
N PHE A 43 0.59 -13.10 -4.87
CA PHE A 43 1.25 -13.57 -6.08
C PHE A 43 1.61 -15.06 -5.99
N PHE A 44 2.31 -15.45 -4.93
CA PHE A 44 2.75 -16.83 -4.73
C PHE A 44 1.57 -17.78 -4.50
N GLN A 45 0.59 -17.40 -3.68
CA GLN A 45 -0.60 -18.22 -3.44
C GLN A 45 -1.40 -18.43 -4.73
N SER A 46 -1.64 -17.37 -5.51
CA SER A 46 -2.39 -17.49 -6.76
C SER A 46 -1.62 -18.26 -7.85
N SER A 47 -0.28 -18.21 -7.83
CA SER A 47 0.57 -18.93 -8.79
C SER A 47 0.73 -20.41 -8.44
N ASN A 48 0.87 -20.74 -7.16
CA ASN A 48 1.03 -22.10 -6.67
C ASN A 48 -0.30 -22.83 -6.44
N PHE A 49 -1.43 -22.14 -6.67
CA PHE A 49 -2.77 -22.68 -6.47
C PHE A 49 -2.97 -24.03 -7.19
N ARG A 50 -3.35 -25.06 -6.43
CA ARG A 50 -3.69 -26.39 -6.96
C ARG A 50 -5.20 -26.62 -6.85
N GLY A 51 -5.81 -27.13 -7.91
CA GLY A 51 -7.25 -27.41 -7.96
C GLY A 51 -7.95 -26.74 -9.14
N LYS A 52 -9.22 -27.10 -9.35
CA LYS A 52 -10.03 -26.61 -10.47
C LYS A 52 -10.94 -25.43 -10.09
N ASP A 53 -11.07 -25.11 -8.81
CA ASP A 53 -11.91 -24.03 -8.29
C ASP A 53 -11.32 -22.64 -8.61
N LYS A 54 -11.45 -22.25 -9.88
CA LYS A 54 -10.86 -21.04 -10.46
C LYS A 54 -11.29 -19.77 -9.71
N LYS A 55 -12.47 -19.74 -9.09
CA LYS A 55 -12.98 -18.56 -8.34
C LYS A 55 -12.04 -18.09 -7.23
N TYR A 56 -11.48 -18.99 -6.43
CA TYR A 56 -10.54 -18.61 -5.36
C TYR A 56 -9.19 -18.15 -5.91
N ARG A 57 -8.70 -18.86 -6.93
CA ARG A 57 -7.45 -18.49 -7.62
C ARG A 57 -7.57 -17.12 -8.28
N ASP A 58 -8.71 -16.84 -8.91
CA ASP A 58 -8.99 -15.56 -9.56
C ASP A 58 -9.15 -14.45 -8.53
N LEU A 59 -9.77 -14.71 -7.37
CA LEU A 59 -9.81 -13.76 -6.25
C LEU A 59 -8.41 -13.39 -5.76
N LEU A 60 -7.59 -14.38 -5.39
CA LEU A 60 -6.21 -14.17 -4.96
C LEU A 60 -5.40 -13.39 -5.99
N ARG A 61 -5.59 -13.70 -7.27
CA ARG A 61 -4.89 -13.01 -8.35
C ARG A 61 -5.40 -11.59 -8.58
N GLY A 62 -6.70 -11.36 -8.39
CA GLY A 62 -7.31 -10.03 -8.48
C GLY A 62 -6.75 -9.09 -7.43
N VAL A 63 -6.70 -9.54 -6.17
CA VAL A 63 -6.11 -8.78 -5.06
C VAL A 63 -4.62 -8.53 -5.30
N PHE A 64 -3.85 -9.56 -5.66
CA PHE A 64 -2.43 -9.40 -6.01
C PHE A 64 -2.18 -8.32 -7.07
N LEU A 65 -2.98 -8.26 -8.14
CA LEU A 65 -2.80 -7.25 -9.19
C LEU A 65 -3.02 -5.83 -8.66
N GLU A 66 -3.92 -5.67 -7.70
CA GLU A 66 -4.16 -4.41 -7.01
C GLU A 66 -2.99 -4.05 -6.08
N GLU A 67 -2.42 -5.02 -5.37
CA GLU A 67 -1.26 -4.78 -4.48
C GLU A 67 -0.02 -4.26 -5.22
N ILE A 68 0.15 -4.59 -6.50
CA ILE A 68 1.22 -3.98 -7.33
C ILE A 68 1.05 -2.45 -7.36
N ALA A 69 -0.19 -1.98 -7.53
CA ALA A 69 -0.50 -0.56 -7.56
C ALA A 69 -0.41 0.09 -6.17
N HIS A 70 -0.65 -0.67 -5.09
CA HIS A 70 -0.42 -0.19 -3.73
C HIS A 70 1.07 0.03 -3.44
N VAL A 71 1.93 -0.93 -3.83
CA VAL A 71 3.38 -0.78 -3.72
C VAL A 71 3.86 0.49 -4.46
N GLU A 72 3.43 0.69 -5.71
CA GLU A 72 3.78 1.90 -6.48
C GLU A 72 3.28 3.18 -5.80
N LEU A 73 2.02 3.21 -5.35
CA LEU A 73 1.45 4.37 -4.64
C LEU A 73 2.24 4.72 -3.38
N VAL A 74 2.58 3.73 -2.54
CA VAL A 74 3.36 3.96 -1.32
C VAL A 74 4.77 4.43 -1.65
N GLN A 75 5.45 3.81 -2.63
CA GLN A 75 6.77 4.25 -3.07
C GLN A 75 6.76 5.70 -3.55
N SER A 76 5.83 6.06 -4.44
CA SER A 76 5.68 7.42 -4.93
C SER A 76 5.34 8.41 -3.81
N THR A 77 4.55 8.00 -2.81
CA THR A 77 4.24 8.85 -1.64
C THR A 77 5.46 9.07 -0.76
N ILE A 78 6.25 8.03 -0.49
CA ILE A 78 7.50 8.16 0.28
C ILE A 78 8.48 9.07 -0.44
N ASN A 79 8.64 8.91 -1.75
CA ASN A 79 9.50 9.79 -2.54
C ASN A 79 9.01 11.24 -2.51
N ALA A 80 7.69 11.47 -2.63
CA ALA A 80 7.11 12.82 -2.53
C ALA A 80 7.26 13.44 -1.13
N LEU A 81 7.30 12.64 -0.06
CA LEU A 81 7.57 13.13 1.31
C LEU A 81 9.05 13.49 1.52
N LEU A 82 9.96 12.92 0.73
CA LEU A 82 11.40 13.16 0.81
C LEU A 82 11.89 14.22 -0.18
N ASP A 83 11.15 14.45 -1.26
CA ASP A 83 11.43 15.47 -2.26
C ASP A 83 11.56 16.84 -1.59
N GLU A 84 12.51 17.64 -2.06
CA GLU A 84 12.87 18.95 -1.50
C GLU A 84 13.19 18.99 0.01
N SER A 85 13.40 17.84 0.69
CA SER A 85 13.90 17.83 2.07
C SER A 85 15.38 18.26 2.17
N GLY A 86 15.78 18.82 3.30
CA GLY A 86 17.09 19.41 3.52
C GLY A 86 17.28 20.85 2.99
N GLY A 87 18.53 21.30 3.03
CA GLY A 87 18.98 22.60 2.55
C GLY A 87 19.33 22.61 1.06
N GLN A 88 19.41 23.81 0.48
CA GLN A 88 19.74 24.00 -0.93
C GLN A 88 21.26 23.91 -1.20
N GLY A 89 21.60 23.37 -2.38
CA GLY A 89 22.96 23.36 -2.92
C GLY A 89 23.82 22.16 -2.49
N VAL A 90 25.00 22.04 -3.10
CA VAL A 90 25.89 20.85 -2.98
C VAL A 90 27.08 21.15 -2.07
N GLY A 91 27.53 20.15 -1.31
CA GLY A 91 28.69 20.29 -0.41
C GLY A 91 28.32 21.02 0.87
N ASN A 92 29.08 22.05 1.25
CA ASN A 92 28.88 22.79 2.50
C ASN A 92 28.20 24.16 2.30
N VAL A 93 27.43 24.35 1.23
CA VAL A 93 26.91 25.68 0.85
C VAL A 93 25.62 26.09 1.58
N ALA A 94 24.95 25.15 2.26
CA ALA A 94 23.78 25.45 3.08
C ALA A 94 24.13 26.35 4.29
N GLN A 95 23.10 26.98 4.88
CA GLN A 95 23.25 27.92 6.00
C GLN A 95 23.99 27.30 7.19
N ASP A 96 23.72 26.04 7.48
CA ASP A 96 24.31 25.23 8.53
C ASP A 96 25.55 24.43 8.07
N GLN A 97 25.95 24.60 6.80
CA GLN A 97 27.02 23.87 6.13
C GLN A 97 26.75 22.37 5.90
N ALA A 98 25.50 21.91 6.06
CA ALA A 98 25.10 20.51 5.92
C ALA A 98 23.72 20.38 5.22
N PRO A 99 23.65 20.47 3.88
CA PRO A 99 22.39 20.45 3.12
C PRO A 99 21.50 19.21 3.32
N LEU A 100 21.98 18.13 3.94
CA LEU A 100 21.25 16.88 4.17
C LEU A 100 21.23 16.52 5.67
N ASP A 101 21.18 17.51 6.56
CA ASP A 101 21.21 17.32 8.01
C ASP A 101 19.97 16.58 8.56
N ASP A 102 18.83 16.64 7.88
CA ASP A 102 17.63 15.83 8.18
C ASP A 102 17.95 14.34 8.41
N ALA A 103 18.92 13.81 7.67
CA ALA A 103 19.38 12.42 7.76
C ALA A 103 19.94 12.02 9.13
N VAL A 104 20.50 12.97 9.89
CA VAL A 104 21.07 12.74 11.24
C VAL A 104 20.12 13.17 12.37
N LEU A 105 18.96 13.73 12.03
CA LEU A 105 17.98 14.22 12.99
C LEU A 105 16.82 13.23 13.16
N HIS A 106 15.78 13.36 12.33
CA HIS A 106 14.52 12.61 12.49
C HIS A 106 14.25 11.61 11.36
N ALA A 107 14.98 11.69 10.25
CA ALA A 107 14.72 10.86 9.10
C ALA A 107 15.25 9.43 9.24
N ASN A 108 15.00 8.60 8.22
CA ASN A 108 15.77 7.39 7.99
C ASN A 108 17.04 7.76 7.20
N PRO A 109 18.25 7.63 7.77
CA PRO A 109 19.48 8.03 7.08
C PRO A 109 19.69 7.27 5.76
N HIS A 110 19.16 6.05 5.61
CA HIS A 110 19.27 5.30 4.35
C HIS A 110 18.50 5.94 3.20
N HIS A 111 17.42 6.71 3.47
CA HIS A 111 16.71 7.45 2.41
C HIS A 111 17.65 8.40 1.67
N PHE A 112 18.57 9.03 2.39
CA PHE A 112 19.56 9.96 1.84
C PHE A 112 20.78 9.19 1.32
N ILE A 113 21.40 8.39 2.19
CA ILE A 113 22.69 7.74 1.90
C ILE A 113 22.60 6.70 0.77
N ALA A 114 21.52 5.91 0.71
CA ALA A 114 21.41 4.77 -0.19
C ALA A 114 20.41 4.98 -1.32
N ALA A 115 19.46 5.91 -1.16
CA ALA A 115 18.31 6.02 -2.04
C ALA A 115 18.09 7.40 -2.65
N ALA A 116 18.99 8.37 -2.43
CA ALA A 116 18.85 9.71 -3.01
C ALA A 116 17.47 10.33 -2.72
N GLN A 117 17.14 10.52 -1.45
CA GLN A 117 15.84 10.99 -0.97
C GLN A 117 14.66 10.16 -1.52
N SER A 118 14.78 8.82 -1.55
CA SER A 118 13.72 7.94 -2.06
C SER A 118 13.44 6.72 -1.17
N SER A 119 12.34 6.04 -1.47
CA SER A 119 11.91 4.80 -0.84
C SER A 119 12.91 3.65 -0.99
N LEU A 120 12.86 2.72 -0.04
CA LEU A 120 13.71 1.53 0.03
C LEU A 120 12.87 0.31 0.39
N PRO A 121 13.25 -0.92 -0.01
CA PRO A 121 12.56 -2.15 0.38
C PRO A 121 12.89 -2.56 1.83
N VAL A 122 12.58 -1.70 2.79
CA VAL A 122 12.85 -1.86 4.23
C VAL A 122 11.63 -1.44 5.06
N ASP A 123 11.58 -1.91 6.30
CA ASP A 123 10.60 -1.46 7.30
C ASP A 123 10.95 -0.06 7.88
N ALA A 124 10.13 0.48 8.80
CA ALA A 124 10.39 1.78 9.41
C ALA A 124 11.62 1.80 10.35
N GLY A 125 12.10 0.63 10.75
CA GLY A 125 13.36 0.43 11.48
C GLY A 125 14.59 0.31 10.56
N GLY A 126 14.40 0.24 9.25
CA GLY A 126 15.47 0.06 8.27
C GLY A 126 15.88 -1.41 8.04
N ASN A 127 15.12 -2.38 8.54
CA ASN A 127 15.40 -3.79 8.27
C ASN A 127 14.93 -4.15 6.84
N PRO A 128 15.73 -4.86 6.04
CA PRO A 128 15.30 -5.32 4.72
C PRO A 128 14.05 -6.18 4.78
N TRP A 129 13.12 -5.94 3.84
CA TRP A 129 11.95 -6.80 3.67
C TRP A 129 12.38 -8.25 3.47
N ASN A 130 11.71 -9.18 4.16
CA ASN A 130 12.12 -10.57 4.21
C ASN A 130 11.10 -11.50 3.55
N GLY A 131 11.54 -12.22 2.50
CA GLY A 131 10.70 -13.19 1.80
C GLY A 131 10.16 -14.34 2.67
N SER A 132 10.75 -14.60 3.84
CA SER A 132 10.22 -15.58 4.80
C SER A 132 8.89 -15.18 5.45
N TRP A 133 8.45 -13.93 5.29
CA TRP A 133 7.12 -13.48 5.73
C TRP A 133 5.99 -13.91 4.80
N VAL A 134 6.32 -14.42 3.60
CA VAL A 134 5.34 -14.90 2.62
C VAL A 134 4.81 -16.27 3.02
N TYR A 135 3.52 -16.35 3.34
CA TYR A 135 2.87 -17.60 3.68
C TYR A 135 2.08 -18.15 2.49
N ASN A 136 2.48 -19.35 2.05
CA ASN A 136 1.80 -20.12 1.02
C ASN A 136 1.90 -21.59 1.38
N HIS A 137 0.89 -22.06 2.11
CA HIS A 137 0.84 -23.42 2.63
C HIS A 137 0.41 -24.43 1.57
N GLY A 138 -0.15 -23.96 0.45
CA GLY A 138 -0.77 -24.81 -0.56
C GLY A 138 -2.12 -25.40 -0.12
N ASN A 139 -2.58 -25.05 1.08
CA ASN A 139 -3.89 -25.38 1.60
C ASN A 139 -4.74 -24.10 1.62
N LEU A 140 -5.80 -24.08 0.80
CA LEU A 140 -6.62 -22.89 0.57
C LEU A 140 -7.17 -22.28 1.87
N ILE A 141 -7.68 -23.10 2.80
CA ILE A 141 -8.29 -22.59 4.03
C ILE A 141 -7.21 -21.96 4.92
N ALA A 142 -6.06 -22.61 5.08
CA ALA A 142 -4.95 -22.07 5.85
C ALA A 142 -4.42 -20.76 5.24
N ASP A 143 -4.32 -20.69 3.91
CA ASP A 143 -3.90 -19.48 3.21
C ASP A 143 -4.91 -18.34 3.39
N LEU A 144 -6.21 -18.59 3.20
CA LEU A 144 -7.26 -17.58 3.39
C LEU A 144 -7.33 -17.05 4.84
N LEU A 145 -7.15 -17.91 5.84
CA LEU A 145 -7.06 -17.48 7.25
C LEU A 145 -5.87 -16.54 7.47
N ASN A 146 -4.70 -16.87 6.90
CA ASN A 146 -3.53 -15.99 6.96
C ASN A 146 -3.76 -14.67 6.24
N ASN A 147 -4.48 -14.68 5.12
CA ASN A 147 -4.78 -13.46 4.36
C ASN A 147 -5.73 -12.53 5.14
N VAL A 148 -6.74 -13.09 5.81
CA VAL A 148 -7.59 -12.29 6.72
C VAL A 148 -6.74 -11.67 7.82
N VAL A 149 -5.81 -12.41 8.45
CA VAL A 149 -4.91 -11.86 9.47
C VAL A 149 -4.01 -10.77 8.91
N LEU A 150 -3.46 -10.97 7.71
CA LEU A 150 -2.60 -10.02 7.03
C LEU A 150 -3.32 -8.69 6.79
N GLU A 151 -4.48 -8.71 6.12
CA GLU A 151 -5.26 -7.50 5.86
C GLU A 151 -5.75 -6.82 7.14
N SER A 152 -6.20 -7.61 8.13
CA SER A 152 -6.63 -7.06 9.43
C SER A 152 -5.52 -6.31 10.15
N THR A 153 -4.29 -6.81 10.03
CA THR A 153 -3.12 -6.20 10.67
C THR A 153 -2.63 -5.01 9.86
N GLY A 154 -2.71 -5.06 8.52
CA GLY A 154 -2.46 -3.92 7.63
C GLY A 154 -3.35 -2.72 7.98
N VAL A 155 -4.66 -2.92 8.12
CA VAL A 155 -5.59 -1.88 8.59
C VAL A 155 -5.17 -1.33 9.97
N LEU A 156 -4.79 -2.21 10.90
CA LEU A 156 -4.37 -1.80 12.25
C LEU A 156 -3.09 -0.96 12.24
N GLU A 157 -2.08 -1.34 11.46
CA GLU A 157 -0.82 -0.60 11.38
C GLU A 157 -1.02 0.73 10.66
N LYS A 158 -1.70 0.73 9.52
CA LYS A 158 -1.99 1.96 8.76
C LYS A 158 -2.81 2.96 9.55
N THR A 159 -3.80 2.52 10.34
CA THR A 159 -4.56 3.43 11.23
C THR A 159 -3.68 4.03 12.34
N ARG A 160 -2.72 3.28 12.90
CA ARG A 160 -1.74 3.83 13.85
C ARG A 160 -0.78 4.81 13.20
N ILE A 161 -0.28 4.51 11.99
CA ILE A 161 0.64 5.40 11.25
C ILE A 161 -0.08 6.69 10.85
N TYR A 162 -1.36 6.61 10.49
CA TYR A 162 -2.19 7.78 10.20
C TYR A 162 -2.22 8.78 11.37
N GLU A 163 -2.19 8.29 12.61
CA GLU A 163 -2.16 9.11 13.82
C GLU A 163 -0.79 9.76 14.10
N MET A 164 0.28 9.39 13.38
CA MET A 164 1.65 9.86 13.62
C MET A 164 2.02 11.15 12.87
N SER A 165 1.32 11.50 11.78
CA SER A 165 1.58 12.73 11.02
C SER A 165 0.30 13.38 10.52
N SER A 166 0.33 14.70 10.38
CA SER A 166 -0.71 15.49 9.72
C SER A 166 -0.43 15.78 8.25
N ASN A 167 0.71 15.31 7.71
CA ASN A 167 1.07 15.51 6.32
C ASN A 167 0.00 14.94 5.38
N GLN A 168 -0.45 15.76 4.44
CA GLN A 168 -1.57 15.45 3.56
C GLN A 168 -1.25 14.35 2.55
N SER A 169 -0.01 14.28 2.05
CA SER A 169 0.45 13.19 1.17
C SER A 169 0.31 11.85 1.89
N LEU A 170 0.80 11.78 3.13
CA LEU A 170 0.72 10.59 3.97
C LEU A 170 -0.74 10.20 4.26
N ARG A 171 -1.58 11.15 4.69
CA ARG A 171 -2.97 10.87 5.08
C ARG A 171 -3.86 10.47 3.91
N GLU A 172 -3.65 11.07 2.74
CA GLU A 172 -4.38 10.73 1.53
C GLU A 172 -4.08 9.29 1.10
N THR A 173 -2.80 8.92 1.06
CA THR A 173 -2.37 7.55 0.73
C THR A 173 -2.85 6.53 1.75
N LEU A 174 -2.66 6.78 3.05
CA LEU A 174 -3.18 5.88 4.09
C LEU A 174 -4.70 5.78 4.07
N GLY A 175 -5.40 6.90 3.83
CA GLY A 175 -6.85 6.92 3.77
C GLY A 175 -7.40 6.00 2.69
N PHE A 176 -6.75 5.97 1.52
CA PHE A 176 -7.04 5.05 0.44
C PHE A 176 -6.75 3.60 0.85
N LEU A 177 -5.51 3.32 1.30
CA LEU A 177 -5.07 1.96 1.63
C LEU A 177 -5.88 1.33 2.76
N ILE A 178 -6.18 2.07 3.84
CA ILE A 178 -7.04 1.57 4.94
C ILE A 178 -8.40 1.06 4.42
N VAL A 179 -8.97 1.75 3.43
CA VAL A 179 -10.25 1.38 2.82
C VAL A 179 -10.09 0.17 1.88
N ARG A 180 -8.95 0.05 1.18
CA ARG A 180 -8.66 -1.10 0.31
C ARG A 180 -8.33 -2.36 1.10
N ASP A 181 -7.44 -2.29 2.09
CA ASP A 181 -7.18 -3.38 3.04
C ASP A 181 -8.48 -3.87 3.70
N ASN A 182 -9.40 -2.96 4.04
CA ASN A 182 -10.71 -3.36 4.56
C ASN A 182 -11.55 -4.13 3.52
N ALA A 183 -11.53 -3.70 2.27
CA ALA A 183 -12.20 -4.42 1.19
C ALA A 183 -11.58 -5.81 0.96
N HIS A 184 -10.25 -5.94 1.06
CA HIS A 184 -9.54 -7.21 0.92
C HIS A 184 -9.75 -8.14 2.13
N GLN A 185 -9.76 -7.62 3.36
CA GLN A 185 -10.22 -8.35 4.55
C GLN A 185 -11.60 -8.94 4.31
N ASN A 186 -12.53 -8.12 3.81
CA ASN A 186 -13.89 -8.58 3.49
C ASN A 186 -13.88 -9.60 2.34
N ALA A 187 -13.00 -9.46 1.36
CA ALA A 187 -12.88 -10.39 0.24
C ALA A 187 -12.46 -11.79 0.68
N PHE A 188 -11.42 -11.90 1.52
CA PHE A 188 -10.95 -13.17 2.04
C PHE A 188 -11.89 -13.76 3.09
N ALA A 189 -12.51 -12.91 3.92
CA ALA A 189 -13.59 -13.33 4.80
C ALA A 189 -14.77 -13.92 4.02
N LYS A 190 -15.16 -13.28 2.92
CA LYS A 190 -16.24 -13.76 2.04
C LYS A 190 -15.89 -15.08 1.37
N ALA A 191 -14.64 -15.28 0.96
CA ALA A 191 -14.17 -16.56 0.44
C ALA A 191 -14.33 -17.69 1.47
N LEU A 192 -14.01 -17.43 2.73
CA LEU A 192 -14.21 -18.38 3.84
C LEU A 192 -15.69 -18.64 4.14
N GLU A 193 -16.59 -17.65 3.98
CA GLU A 193 -18.04 -17.88 4.10
C GLU A 193 -18.54 -18.91 3.07
N THR A 194 -18.01 -18.88 1.83
CA THR A 194 -18.37 -19.89 0.81
C THR A 194 -17.90 -21.31 1.16
N LEU A 195 -17.06 -21.44 2.19
CA LEU A 195 -16.58 -22.70 2.76
C LEU A 195 -17.25 -23.04 4.11
N GLY A 196 -18.26 -22.27 4.52
CA GLY A 196 -19.08 -22.54 5.71
C GLY A 196 -18.65 -21.81 6.99
N VAL A 197 -17.73 -20.84 6.92
CA VAL A 197 -17.39 -19.98 8.07
C VAL A 197 -18.50 -18.96 8.31
N ASP A 198 -18.89 -18.78 9.57
CA ASP A 198 -19.78 -17.72 10.03
C ASP A 198 -19.01 -16.77 10.96
N TRP A 199 -18.90 -15.50 10.56
CA TRP A 199 -18.13 -14.48 11.28
C TRP A 199 -18.91 -13.77 12.39
N ALA A 200 -20.22 -14.01 12.50
CA ALA A 200 -21.13 -13.27 13.37
C ALA A 200 -20.97 -11.74 13.26
N LYS A 201 -20.36 -11.08 14.26
CA LYS A 201 -20.17 -9.61 14.30
C LYS A 201 -18.69 -9.20 14.40
N THR A 202 -17.78 -10.06 13.93
CA THR A 202 -16.35 -9.89 14.18
C THR A 202 -15.75 -8.70 13.42
N PHE A 203 -16.16 -8.46 12.17
CA PHE A 203 -15.54 -7.43 11.31
C PHE A 203 -16.16 -6.02 11.44
N PRO A 204 -15.40 -4.96 11.13
CA PRO A 204 -13.97 -4.98 10.77
C PRO A 204 -13.04 -5.27 11.95
N VAL A 205 -11.83 -5.75 11.62
CA VAL A 205 -10.69 -5.86 12.55
C VAL A 205 -9.58 -4.92 12.04
N PRO A 206 -9.04 -4.00 12.87
CA PRO A 206 -9.43 -3.74 14.25
C PRO A 206 -10.85 -3.18 14.36
N ASN A 207 -11.36 -3.08 15.59
CA ASN A 207 -12.62 -2.38 15.83
C ASN A 207 -12.37 -0.86 15.89
N TYR A 208 -12.65 -0.17 14.78
CA TYR A 208 -12.55 1.28 14.68
C TYR A 208 -13.75 1.87 13.92
N ASP A 209 -13.92 3.19 14.05
CA ASP A 209 -14.87 3.95 13.24
C ASP A 209 -14.12 4.59 12.07
N ILE A 210 -14.21 3.95 10.91
CA ILE A 210 -13.56 4.40 9.67
C ILE A 210 -14.01 5.81 9.26
N ASN A 211 -15.16 6.29 9.72
CA ASN A 211 -15.66 7.63 9.40
C ASN A 211 -14.97 8.74 10.19
N LYS A 212 -14.17 8.41 11.22
CA LYS A 212 -13.35 9.39 11.95
C LYS A 212 -12.08 9.81 11.21
N TYR A 213 -11.78 9.15 10.10
CA TYR A 213 -10.65 9.41 9.22
C TYR A 213 -11.21 10.10 7.97
N PRO A 214 -11.10 11.44 7.83
CA PRO A 214 -11.75 12.17 6.75
C PRO A 214 -11.40 11.65 5.35
N GLU A 215 -10.14 11.28 5.13
CA GLU A 215 -9.65 10.71 3.88
C GLU A 215 -10.27 9.32 3.62
N CYS A 216 -10.40 8.46 4.64
CA CYS A 216 -11.13 7.18 4.49
C CYS A 216 -12.61 7.41 4.18
N LYS A 217 -13.26 8.34 4.90
CA LYS A 217 -14.69 8.63 4.71
C LYS A 217 -15.00 8.95 3.25
N LYS A 218 -14.15 9.74 2.60
CA LYS A 218 -14.27 10.06 1.17
C LYS A 218 -14.35 8.79 0.30
N PHE A 219 -13.47 7.81 0.51
CA PHE A 219 -13.49 6.55 -0.26
C PHE A 219 -14.61 5.59 0.16
N VAL A 220 -15.02 5.65 1.44
CA VAL A 220 -16.21 4.95 1.93
C VAL A 220 -17.47 5.46 1.22
N ASP A 221 -17.62 6.78 1.09
CA ASP A 221 -18.73 7.43 0.37
C ASP A 221 -18.73 7.07 -1.13
N MET A 222 -17.56 6.78 -1.72
CA MET A 222 -17.42 6.24 -3.09
C MET A 222 -17.74 4.74 -3.19
N GLY A 223 -17.98 4.06 -2.06
CA GLY A 223 -18.29 2.62 -2.01
C GLY A 223 -17.08 1.70 -2.04
N TYR A 224 -15.84 2.21 -2.03
CA TYR A 224 -14.65 1.42 -2.29
C TYR A 224 -14.46 0.28 -1.28
N HIS A 225 -14.83 0.49 -0.02
CA HIS A 225 -14.80 -0.54 1.02
C HIS A 225 -15.65 -1.81 0.75
N ASN A 226 -16.60 -1.75 -0.19
CA ASN A 226 -17.40 -2.90 -0.65
C ASN A 226 -17.12 -3.27 -2.11
N THR A 227 -16.01 -2.80 -2.69
CA THR A 227 -15.69 -3.02 -4.10
C THR A 227 -14.36 -3.75 -4.26
N GLN A 228 -14.33 -4.76 -5.13
CA GLN A 228 -13.10 -5.34 -5.64
C GLN A 228 -12.83 -4.78 -7.04
N PHE A 229 -11.70 -4.10 -7.21
CA PHE A 229 -11.27 -3.62 -8.51
C PHE A 229 -10.72 -4.79 -9.34
N ASN A 230 -11.22 -4.92 -10.57
CA ASN A 230 -10.81 -5.99 -11.49
C ASN A 230 -9.81 -5.46 -12.52
N PHE A 231 -8.52 -5.66 -12.25
CA PHE A 231 -7.42 -5.32 -13.15
C PHE A 231 -7.17 -6.36 -14.26
N ARG A 232 -7.99 -7.41 -14.35
CA ARG A 232 -7.85 -8.45 -15.39
C ARG A 232 -8.46 -7.97 -16.70
N LEU A 233 -7.73 -8.19 -17.78
CA LEU A 233 -8.18 -7.93 -19.16
C LEU A 233 -8.95 -9.12 -19.76
N ASP A 234 -8.94 -10.26 -19.08
CA ASP A 234 -9.71 -11.46 -19.42
C ASP A 234 -10.81 -11.73 -18.39
N GLU A 235 -11.74 -12.63 -18.73
CA GLU A 235 -12.85 -12.99 -17.84
C GLU A 235 -12.36 -13.67 -16.55
N THR A 236 -12.96 -13.24 -15.43
CA THR A 236 -12.64 -13.74 -14.09
C THR A 236 -13.87 -14.30 -13.40
N LYS A 237 -13.63 -15.15 -12.40
CA LYS A 237 -14.65 -15.67 -11.49
C LYS A 237 -14.63 -15.00 -10.11
N ILE A 238 -14.12 -13.77 -10.01
CA ILE A 238 -14.02 -13.05 -8.73
C ILE A 238 -15.43 -12.84 -8.13
N ALA A 239 -16.40 -12.46 -8.96
CA ALA A 239 -17.79 -12.23 -8.53
C ALA A 239 -18.52 -13.50 -8.05
N ASP A 240 -18.03 -14.71 -8.39
CA ASP A 240 -18.53 -15.98 -7.84
C ASP A 240 -18.26 -16.10 -6.33
N ILE A 241 -17.40 -15.23 -5.76
CA ILE A 241 -17.12 -15.09 -4.33
C ILE A 241 -17.51 -13.69 -3.83
N PHE A 242 -16.98 -12.65 -4.47
CA PHE A 242 -17.13 -11.26 -4.03
C PHE A 242 -18.46 -10.66 -4.50
N SER A 243 -19.55 -11.12 -3.90
CA SER A 243 -20.91 -10.67 -4.18
C SER A 243 -21.84 -10.86 -2.98
N GLY A 244 -23.00 -10.20 -3.01
CA GLY A 244 -23.97 -10.21 -1.91
C GLY A 244 -23.51 -9.36 -0.73
N GLN A 245 -24.17 -9.53 0.41
CA GLN A 245 -23.88 -8.74 1.60
C GLN A 245 -22.42 -8.94 2.08
N THR A 246 -21.77 -7.83 2.41
CA THR A 246 -20.43 -7.79 3.01
C THR A 246 -20.40 -8.52 4.36
N PRO A 247 -19.31 -9.23 4.70
CA PRO A 247 -19.14 -9.82 6.04
C PRO A 247 -18.93 -8.77 7.14
N SER A 248 -18.69 -7.51 6.76
CA SER A 248 -18.56 -6.40 7.70
C SER A 248 -19.92 -5.92 8.23
N ARG A 249 -19.92 -5.46 9.48
CA ARG A 249 -21.13 -4.96 10.17
C ARG A 249 -21.72 -3.67 9.59
N ASN A 250 -21.10 -3.08 8.57
CA ASN A 250 -21.66 -1.93 7.83
C ASN A 250 -22.85 -2.31 6.93
N GLY A 251 -23.05 -3.59 6.62
CA GLY A 251 -24.26 -4.10 5.96
C GLY A 251 -24.45 -3.72 4.49
N GLY A 252 -23.37 -3.36 3.78
CA GLY A 252 -23.39 -3.05 2.34
C GLY A 252 -23.35 -4.28 1.42
N GLU A 253 -23.46 -4.05 0.10
CA GLU A 253 -23.39 -5.07 -0.94
C GLU A 253 -22.04 -5.06 -1.66
N LEU A 254 -21.44 -6.23 -1.83
CA LEU A 254 -20.16 -6.42 -2.49
C LEU A 254 -20.31 -6.38 -4.02
N THR A 255 -19.40 -5.67 -4.67
CA THR A 255 -19.40 -5.52 -6.14
C THR A 255 -18.00 -5.66 -6.73
N VAL A 256 -17.91 -6.20 -7.94
CA VAL A 256 -16.68 -6.23 -8.73
C VAL A 256 -16.80 -5.19 -9.84
N THR A 257 -15.86 -4.24 -9.92
CA THR A 257 -15.90 -3.14 -10.89
C THR A 257 -14.60 -3.05 -11.67
N PRO A 258 -14.56 -2.33 -12.81
CA PRO A 258 -13.29 -1.83 -13.34
C PRO A 258 -12.53 -1.03 -12.28
N PRO A 259 -11.19 -0.93 -12.40
CA PRO A 259 -10.40 -0.07 -11.53
C PRO A 259 -10.81 1.40 -11.70
N PRO A 260 -10.58 2.25 -10.68
CA PRO A 260 -10.83 3.68 -10.80
C PRO A 260 -9.97 4.30 -11.91
N ALA A 261 -10.33 5.52 -12.33
CA ALA A 261 -9.46 6.31 -13.20
C ALA A 261 -8.12 6.55 -12.47
N GLY A 262 -7.02 6.30 -13.17
CA GLY A 262 -5.69 6.54 -12.61
C GLY A 262 -5.33 8.03 -12.57
N PHE A 263 -4.28 8.32 -11.81
CA PHE A 263 -3.74 9.66 -11.60
C PHE A 263 -2.32 9.75 -12.17
N PRO A 264 -1.84 10.94 -12.57
CA PRO A 264 -0.47 11.09 -13.04
C PRO A 264 0.57 10.64 -11.99
N VAL A 265 1.63 9.97 -12.44
CA VAL A 265 2.81 9.71 -11.62
C VAL A 265 3.59 11.02 -11.45
N PRO A 266 3.97 11.45 -10.24
CA PRO A 266 4.78 12.66 -10.05
C PRO A 266 6.14 12.57 -10.74
N GLU A 267 6.50 13.60 -11.49
CA GLU A 267 7.85 13.79 -12.00
C GLU A 267 8.66 14.58 -10.95
N LEU A 268 9.62 13.90 -10.32
CA LEU A 268 10.46 14.52 -9.29
C LEU A 268 11.65 15.25 -9.91
N PRO A 269 12.04 16.43 -9.38
CA PRO A 269 13.16 17.20 -9.90
C PRO A 269 14.52 16.50 -9.71
N GLU A 270 15.53 16.98 -10.44
CA GLU A 270 16.93 16.58 -10.17
C GLU A 270 17.36 17.08 -8.78
N ILE A 271 18.00 16.21 -7.98
CA ILE A 271 18.48 16.52 -6.64
C ILE A 271 20.03 16.50 -6.66
N ALA A 272 20.62 17.69 -6.79
CA ALA A 272 22.06 17.83 -7.04
C ALA A 272 22.94 17.39 -5.85
N ASN A 273 22.48 17.64 -4.62
CA ASN A 273 23.13 17.21 -3.38
C ASN A 273 23.02 15.70 -3.13
N GLU A 274 22.08 15.03 -3.79
CA GLU A 274 21.99 13.56 -3.86
C GLU A 274 22.59 12.99 -5.14
N HIS A 275 23.20 13.83 -5.98
CA HIS A 275 23.84 13.44 -7.23
C HIS A 275 22.90 12.68 -8.20
N SER A 276 21.59 12.97 -8.16
CA SER A 276 20.56 12.25 -8.91
C SER A 276 19.80 13.17 -9.86
N PRO A 277 19.56 12.80 -11.14
CA PRO A 277 19.96 11.56 -11.80
C PRO A 277 21.44 11.57 -12.28
N GLY A 278 22.17 12.66 -12.04
CA GLY A 278 23.60 12.76 -12.36
C GLY A 278 23.92 12.83 -13.86
N LEU A 279 22.98 13.28 -14.69
CA LEU A 279 23.14 13.28 -16.15
C LEU A 279 24.03 14.42 -16.69
N LYS A 280 24.22 15.49 -15.92
CA LYS A 280 25.00 16.67 -16.31
C LYS A 280 26.30 16.74 -15.52
N ASP A 281 27.39 17.13 -16.19
CA ASP A 281 28.63 17.50 -15.51
C ASP A 281 28.41 18.84 -14.81
N LEU A 282 28.51 18.88 -13.48
CA LEU A 282 28.31 20.10 -12.71
C LEU A 282 29.46 21.12 -12.88
N ASN A 283 30.54 20.75 -13.59
CA ASN A 283 31.68 21.62 -13.87
C ASN A 283 31.63 22.30 -15.26
N HIS A 284 30.63 21.98 -16.09
CA HIS A 284 30.56 22.41 -17.50
C HIS A 284 29.18 22.92 -17.93
#